data_AF-A0A2G5TH00-F1
#
_entry.id   AF-A0A2G5TH00-F1
#
_cell.length_a   1.000
_cell.length_b   1.000
_cell.length_c   1.000
_cell.angle_alpha   90.00
_cell.angle_beta   90.00
_cell.angle_gamma   90.00
#
_symmetry.space_group_name_H-M   'P 1'
#
loop_
_entity.id
_entity.type
_entity.pdbx_description
1 polymer ?
#
loop_
_entity_poly.entity_id
_entity_poly.type
_entity_poly.pdbx_seq_one_letter_code
_entity_poly.pdbx_strand_id
1 'polypeptide(L)'
;MPNANLMCCAISFATMVLLQCGKEFVNPVVKRKLKSNIPIPWELVAVILTTIFVALTNANEVYNVKIVNKIPTGLPELSLPQPSLVPRVLPDAISIAVVVVAVHLSLSKMLAKKYQYDLDAGQELYALSLTAIGGSFFPTFPTSIGLGRTMVGVESGVKTQMATFFSCLFVLSVSLYFGRFLETLPMCVLSAIIVVALKSMLWKLGDLPGLWRLSKIDCCIWMVAFFATVLVDVSEGLIIAISFALFTTILREQYPKWHLLANVKDTDEFRDTQHYQEVIFIKGICIFRFDAPLLFHNIECFKKCVEKAYESWKGSPEFNSVYQEKPKDHRFIFEGMHRIAPVSQQVFQNSFSEHPKFPASSSGSPS
;
A
#
# COMPACT_ATOMS: atom_id res chain seq x y z
N MET A 1 -8.99 -25.56 -29.36
CA MET A 1 -10.11 -25.82 -28.43
C MET A 1 -11.36 -26.15 -29.24
N PRO A 2 -11.63 -27.43 -29.54
CA PRO A 2 -12.71 -27.82 -30.46
C PRO A 2 -14.13 -27.67 -29.88
N ASN A 3 -14.29 -27.59 -28.55
CA ASN A 3 -15.60 -27.52 -27.89
C ASN A 3 -16.06 -26.08 -27.56
N ALA A 4 -15.35 -25.07 -28.06
CA ALA A 4 -15.70 -23.67 -27.77
C ALA A 4 -16.94 -23.25 -28.58
N ASN A 5 -17.92 -22.65 -27.90
CA ASN A 5 -19.10 -22.11 -28.56
C ASN A 5 -18.73 -20.82 -29.31
N LEU A 6 -18.72 -20.90 -30.64
CA LEU A 6 -18.33 -19.79 -31.51
C LEU A 6 -19.21 -18.54 -31.31
N MET A 7 -20.51 -18.74 -31.04
CA MET A 7 -21.44 -17.64 -30.81
C MET A 7 -21.13 -16.91 -29.49
N CYS A 8 -20.81 -17.65 -28.43
CA CYS A 8 -20.32 -17.06 -27.19
C CYS A 8 -19.04 -16.25 -27.41
N CYS A 9 -18.09 -16.78 -28.18
CA CYS A 9 -16.84 -16.08 -28.50
C CYS A 9 -17.10 -14.77 -29.27
N ALA A 10 -17.99 -14.81 -30.27
CA ALA A 10 -18.36 -13.63 -31.05
C ALA A 10 -19.02 -12.55 -30.17
N ILE A 11 -20.00 -12.92 -29.33
CA ILE A 11 -20.67 -12.00 -28.40
C ILE A 11 -19.68 -11.41 -27.41
N SER A 12 -18.80 -12.23 -26.82
CA SER A 12 -17.78 -11.75 -25.87
C SER A 12 -16.80 -10.79 -26.54
N PHE A 13 -16.31 -11.12 -27.74
CA PHE A 13 -15.39 -10.25 -28.48
C PHE A 13 -16.06 -8.93 -28.86
N ALA A 14 -17.27 -8.96 -29.40
CA ALA A 14 -18.04 -7.76 -29.73
C ALA A 14 -18.29 -6.89 -28.48
N THR A 15 -18.59 -7.52 -27.35
CA THR A 15 -18.76 -6.84 -26.06
C THR A 15 -17.46 -6.17 -25.62
N MET A 16 -16.33 -6.87 -25.67
CA MET A 16 -15.02 -6.30 -25.32
C MET A 16 -14.68 -5.10 -26.21
N VAL A 17 -14.89 -5.22 -27.52
CA VAL A 17 -14.68 -4.13 -28.48
C VAL A 17 -15.60 -2.95 -28.15
N LEU A 18 -16.89 -3.18 -27.88
CA LEU A 18 -17.84 -2.14 -27.52
C LEU A 18 -17.43 -1.41 -26.24
N LEU A 19 -17.04 -2.14 -25.19
CA LEU A 19 -16.60 -1.57 -23.93
C LEU A 19 -15.31 -0.75 -24.09
N GLN A 20 -14.33 -1.29 -24.82
CA GLN A 20 -13.06 -0.64 -25.06
C GLN A 20 -13.25 0.62 -25.91
N CYS A 21 -13.96 0.51 -27.03
CA CYS A 21 -14.18 1.63 -27.94
C CYS A 21 -15.02 2.73 -27.30
N GLY A 22 -16.07 2.34 -26.56
CA GLY A 22 -16.91 3.27 -25.82
C GLY A 22 -16.12 4.08 -24.79
N LYS A 23 -15.28 3.41 -24.01
CA LYS A 23 -14.47 4.07 -22.97
C LYS A 23 -13.33 4.93 -23.52
N GLU A 24 -12.62 4.46 -24.55
CA GLU A 24 -11.41 5.15 -25.04
C GLU A 24 -11.69 6.21 -26.10
N PHE A 25 -12.67 6.00 -26.98
CA PHE A 25 -12.95 6.94 -28.07
C PHE A 25 -14.18 7.79 -27.79
N VAL A 26 -15.27 7.18 -27.34
CA VAL A 26 -16.54 7.90 -27.22
C VAL A 26 -16.57 8.80 -25.98
N ASN A 27 -16.16 8.30 -24.81
CA ASN A 27 -16.17 9.10 -23.58
C ASN A 27 -15.36 10.41 -23.69
N PRO A 28 -14.12 10.43 -24.22
CA PRO A 28 -13.37 11.69 -24.39
C PRO A 28 -14.03 12.65 -25.39
N VAL A 29 -14.62 12.13 -26.46
CA VAL A 29 -15.32 12.94 -27.45
C VAL A 29 -16.59 13.55 -26.86
N VAL A 30 -17.37 12.77 -26.10
CA VAL A 30 -18.58 13.24 -25.41
C VAL A 30 -18.22 14.28 -24.35
N LYS A 31 -17.17 14.04 -23.57
CA LYS A 31 -16.67 15.03 -22.59
C LYS A 31 -16.29 16.35 -23.27
N ARG A 32 -15.62 16.29 -24.43
CA ARG A 32 -15.22 17.48 -25.19
C ARG A 32 -16.41 18.22 -25.80
N LYS A 33 -17.36 17.50 -26.42
CA LYS A 33 -18.50 18.10 -27.13
C LYS A 33 -19.61 18.56 -26.20
N LEU A 34 -19.96 17.76 -25.21
CA LEU A 34 -21.10 17.99 -24.33
C LEU A 34 -20.72 18.75 -23.04
N LYS A 35 -19.41 18.99 -22.80
CA LYS A 35 -18.86 19.60 -21.57
C LYS A 35 -19.41 18.99 -20.27
N SER A 36 -19.89 17.76 -20.32
CA SER A 36 -20.40 17.03 -19.16
C SER A 36 -19.30 16.10 -18.65
N ASN A 37 -19.15 16.05 -17.32
CA ASN A 37 -18.22 15.14 -16.64
C ASN A 37 -18.83 13.75 -16.38
N ILE A 38 -20.05 13.49 -16.86
CA ILE A 38 -20.75 12.23 -16.61
C ILE A 38 -20.32 11.19 -17.66
N PRO A 39 -19.64 10.10 -17.28
CA PRO A 39 -19.28 9.03 -18.21
C PRO A 39 -20.50 8.20 -18.59
N ILE A 40 -20.52 7.71 -19.84
CA ILE A 40 -21.58 6.81 -20.32
C ILE A 40 -21.35 5.42 -19.70
N PRO A 41 -22.38 4.77 -19.12
CA PRO A 41 -22.27 3.44 -18.54
C PRO A 41 -22.29 2.36 -19.63
N TRP A 42 -21.15 2.15 -20.30
CA TRP A 42 -21.00 1.20 -21.40
C TRP A 42 -21.30 -0.24 -21.00
N GLU A 43 -21.05 -0.61 -19.74
CA GLU A 43 -21.40 -1.91 -19.18
C GLU A 43 -22.91 -2.15 -19.20
N LEU A 44 -23.70 -1.14 -18.82
CA LEU A 44 -25.15 -1.22 -18.86
C LEU A 44 -25.67 -1.30 -20.30
N VAL A 45 -25.08 -0.52 -21.21
CA VAL A 45 -25.43 -0.58 -22.65
C VAL A 45 -25.14 -1.98 -23.22
N ALA A 46 -23.98 -2.56 -22.91
CA ALA A 46 -23.61 -3.90 -23.34
C ALA A 46 -24.60 -4.95 -22.82
N VAL A 47 -24.96 -4.89 -21.53
CA VAL A 47 -25.95 -5.78 -20.91
C VAL A 47 -27.30 -5.65 -21.63
N ILE A 48 -27.82 -4.44 -21.83
CA ILE A 48 -29.12 -4.24 -22.47
C ILE A 48 -29.12 -4.77 -23.92
N LEU A 49 -28.13 -4.39 -24.72
CA LEU A 49 -28.06 -4.77 -26.13
C LEU A 49 -27.93 -6.29 -26.30
N THR A 50 -27.08 -6.94 -25.49
CA THR A 50 -26.84 -8.38 -25.60
C THR A 50 -28.03 -9.19 -25.09
N THR A 51 -28.68 -8.77 -24.01
CA THR A 51 -29.94 -9.37 -23.53
C THR A 51 -31.03 -9.30 -24.59
N ILE A 52 -31.25 -8.13 -25.20
CA ILE A 52 -32.25 -7.97 -26.28
C ILE A 52 -31.88 -8.87 -27.46
N PHE A 53 -30.62 -8.87 -27.87
CA PHE A 53 -30.15 -9.68 -28.99
C PHE A 53 -30.37 -11.18 -28.75
N VAL A 54 -30.01 -11.69 -27.57
CA VAL A 54 -30.20 -13.12 -27.23
C VAL A 54 -31.68 -13.46 -27.12
N ALA A 55 -32.52 -12.56 -26.59
CA ALA A 55 -33.96 -12.75 -26.52
C ALA A 55 -34.64 -12.77 -27.89
N LEU A 56 -34.22 -11.94 -28.84
CA LEU A 56 -34.79 -11.89 -30.19
C LEU A 56 -34.36 -13.06 -31.07
N THR A 57 -33.13 -13.55 -30.87
CA THR A 57 -32.55 -14.63 -31.69
C THR A 57 -32.75 -16.02 -31.10
N ASN A 58 -33.29 -16.13 -29.88
CA ASN A 58 -33.33 -17.36 -29.09
C ASN A 58 -31.97 -18.09 -29.08
N ALA A 59 -30.88 -17.30 -28.99
CA ALA A 59 -29.52 -17.84 -29.12
C ALA A 59 -29.15 -18.86 -28.02
N ASN A 60 -29.88 -18.84 -26.89
CA ASN A 60 -29.78 -19.90 -25.89
C ASN A 60 -30.12 -21.27 -26.51
N GLU A 61 -31.28 -21.40 -27.14
CA GLU A 61 -31.78 -22.69 -27.65
C GLU A 61 -31.07 -23.10 -28.95
N VAL A 62 -30.87 -22.14 -29.85
CA VAL A 62 -30.30 -22.41 -31.19
C VAL A 62 -28.80 -22.67 -31.14
N TYR A 63 -28.07 -21.88 -30.33
CA TYR A 63 -26.61 -21.92 -30.28
C TYR A 63 -26.06 -22.42 -28.95
N ASN A 64 -26.90 -22.88 -28.01
CA ASN A 64 -26.49 -23.35 -26.68
C ASN A 64 -25.65 -22.32 -25.91
N VAL A 65 -26.05 -21.05 -25.99
CA VAL A 65 -25.42 -19.95 -25.24
C VAL A 65 -25.90 -20.00 -23.78
N LYS A 66 -24.97 -20.14 -22.84
CA LYS A 66 -25.31 -20.15 -21.40
C LYS A 66 -25.81 -18.77 -20.95
N ILE A 67 -27.02 -18.73 -20.41
CA ILE A 67 -27.63 -17.52 -19.83
C ILE A 67 -27.70 -17.62 -18.30
N VAL A 68 -28.05 -16.51 -17.64
CA VAL A 68 -28.19 -16.43 -16.18
C VAL A 68 -29.35 -17.29 -15.66
N ASN A 69 -30.43 -17.44 -16.44
CA ASN A 69 -31.68 -18.11 -16.06
C ASN A 69 -32.35 -17.40 -14.89
N LYS A 70 -33.05 -18.15 -14.03
CA LYS A 70 -33.92 -17.61 -12.99
C LYS A 70 -33.16 -16.82 -11.95
N ILE A 71 -33.53 -15.55 -11.79
CA ILE A 71 -33.02 -14.67 -10.73
C ILE A 71 -34.10 -14.58 -9.65
N PRO A 72 -33.80 -14.90 -8.38
CA PRO A 72 -34.78 -14.77 -7.31
C PRO A 72 -35.19 -13.30 -7.16
N THR A 73 -36.47 -13.02 -7.36
CA THR A 73 -37.06 -11.68 -7.18
C THR A 73 -37.63 -11.56 -5.78
N GLY A 74 -37.33 -10.44 -5.11
CA GLY A 74 -37.79 -10.18 -3.74
C GLY A 74 -36.66 -9.74 -2.83
N LEU A 75 -37.01 -9.39 -1.59
CA LEU A 75 -36.01 -9.19 -0.54
C LEU A 75 -35.56 -10.56 -0.02
N PRO A 76 -34.25 -10.77 0.21
CA PRO A 76 -33.78 -11.98 0.84
C PRO A 76 -34.30 -12.08 2.27
N GLU A 77 -34.61 -13.30 2.71
CA GLU A 77 -35.01 -13.56 4.10
C GLU A 77 -33.83 -13.33 5.05
N LEU A 78 -34.14 -12.83 6.26
CA LEU A 78 -33.14 -12.70 7.30
C LEU A 78 -32.69 -14.10 7.76
N SER A 79 -31.39 -14.32 7.79
CA SER A 79 -30.77 -15.57 8.24
C SER A 79 -29.77 -15.27 9.34
N LEU A 80 -29.87 -15.99 10.47
CA LEU A 80 -28.93 -15.83 11.55
C LEU A 80 -27.62 -16.60 11.25
N PRO A 81 -26.46 -15.99 11.49
CA PRO A 81 -25.18 -16.67 11.29
C PRO A 81 -25.05 -17.84 12.27
N GLN A 82 -24.67 -19.01 11.76
CA GLN A 82 -24.52 -20.22 12.57
C GLN A 82 -23.19 -20.19 13.34
N PRO A 83 -23.19 -20.16 14.68
CA PRO A 83 -21.95 -20.04 15.47
C PRO A 83 -20.99 -21.23 15.29
N SER A 84 -21.51 -22.40 14.93
CA SER A 84 -20.72 -23.62 14.71
C SER A 84 -19.74 -23.51 13.53
N LEU A 85 -20.03 -22.64 12.55
CA LEU A 85 -19.17 -22.43 11.39
C LEU A 85 -18.01 -21.47 11.67
N VAL A 86 -18.10 -20.65 12.72
CA VAL A 86 -17.13 -19.58 13.02
C VAL A 86 -15.70 -20.11 13.09
N PRO A 87 -15.36 -21.19 13.84
CA PRO A 87 -13.98 -21.66 13.93
C PRO A 87 -13.39 -22.10 12.57
N ARG A 88 -14.24 -22.57 11.65
CA ARG A 88 -13.82 -23.05 10.34
C ARG A 88 -13.52 -21.92 9.36
N VAL A 89 -14.27 -20.82 9.45
CA VAL A 89 -14.14 -19.67 8.52
C VAL A 89 -13.29 -18.53 9.08
N LEU A 90 -12.92 -18.60 10.36
CA LEU A 90 -12.19 -17.53 11.04
C LEU A 90 -10.86 -17.15 10.36
N PRO A 91 -10.00 -18.09 9.90
CA PRO A 91 -8.74 -17.73 9.26
C PRO A 91 -8.93 -16.95 7.95
N ASP A 92 -9.88 -17.39 7.12
CA ASP A 92 -10.23 -16.70 5.86
C ASP A 92 -10.91 -15.36 6.14
N ALA A 93 -11.78 -15.29 7.15
CA ALA A 93 -12.44 -14.06 7.55
C ALA A 93 -11.45 -12.99 8.01
N ILE A 94 -10.40 -13.36 8.76
CA ILE A 94 -9.32 -12.45 9.16
C ILE A 94 -8.58 -11.95 7.92
N SER A 95 -8.22 -12.84 7.00
CA SER A 95 -7.52 -12.48 5.76
C SER A 95 -8.33 -11.50 4.91
N ILE A 96 -9.62 -11.78 4.72
CA ILE A 96 -10.56 -10.90 4.02
C ILE A 96 -10.67 -9.56 4.75
N ALA A 97 -10.84 -9.54 6.07
CA ALA A 97 -10.98 -8.31 6.85
C ALA A 97 -9.74 -7.41 6.71
N VAL A 98 -8.52 -7.97 6.78
CA VAL A 98 -7.27 -7.22 6.59
C VAL A 98 -7.24 -6.57 5.22
N VAL A 99 -7.57 -7.31 4.15
CA VAL A 99 -7.59 -6.76 2.78
C VAL A 99 -8.66 -5.69 2.64
N VAL A 100 -9.87 -5.91 3.14
CA VAL A 100 -10.97 -4.94 3.07
C VAL A 100 -10.59 -3.64 3.76
N VAL A 101 -10.06 -3.70 4.98
CA VAL A 101 -9.63 -2.52 5.74
C VAL A 101 -8.47 -1.81 5.03
N ALA A 102 -7.48 -2.55 4.53
CA ALA A 102 -6.33 -1.97 3.84
C ALA A 102 -6.74 -1.23 2.56
N VAL A 103 -7.57 -1.85 1.71
CA VAL A 103 -8.04 -1.24 0.45
C VAL A 103 -8.95 -0.04 0.73
N HIS A 104 -9.84 -0.16 1.70
CA HIS A 104 -10.75 0.92 2.11
C HIS A 104 -9.98 2.13 2.62
N LEU A 105 -9.11 1.97 3.62
CA LEU A 105 -8.31 3.06 4.17
C LEU A 105 -7.35 3.66 3.14
N SER A 106 -6.79 2.84 2.24
CA SER A 106 -5.91 3.34 1.18
C SER A 106 -6.65 4.28 0.22
N LEU A 107 -7.87 3.91 -0.20
CA LEU A 107 -8.68 4.78 -1.05
C LEU A 107 -9.19 6.01 -0.28
N SER A 108 -9.65 5.84 0.95
CA SER A 108 -10.11 6.97 1.78
C SER A 108 -9.00 7.99 2.02
N LYS A 109 -7.76 7.56 2.29
CA LYS A 109 -6.59 8.45 2.42
C LYS A 109 -6.24 9.14 1.10
N MET A 110 -6.33 8.42 -0.03
CA MET A 110 -6.12 9.01 -1.35
C MET A 110 -7.12 10.14 -1.63
N LEU A 111 -8.40 9.93 -1.33
CA LEU A 111 -9.45 10.93 -1.52
C LEU A 111 -9.33 12.08 -0.52
N ALA A 112 -9.02 11.80 0.75
CA ALA A 112 -8.75 12.81 1.78
C ALA A 112 -7.62 13.75 1.36
N LYS A 113 -6.52 13.19 0.84
CA LYS A 113 -5.41 13.99 0.28
C LYS A 113 -5.82 14.76 -0.97
N LYS A 114 -6.63 14.17 -1.86
CA LYS A 114 -7.09 14.83 -3.09
C LYS A 114 -8.00 16.03 -2.80
N TYR A 115 -8.89 15.90 -1.83
CA TYR A 115 -9.91 16.90 -1.49
C TYR A 115 -9.58 17.72 -0.24
N GLN A 116 -8.42 17.49 0.37
CA GLN A 116 -7.91 18.24 1.53
C GLN A 116 -8.90 18.25 2.70
N TYR A 117 -9.45 17.08 3.03
CA TYR A 117 -10.26 16.87 4.24
C TYR A 117 -9.57 15.91 5.20
N ASP A 118 -9.90 16.02 6.49
CA ASP A 118 -9.35 15.15 7.53
C ASP A 118 -10.09 13.79 7.55
N LEU A 119 -9.32 12.71 7.60
CA LEU A 119 -9.82 11.35 7.65
C LEU A 119 -9.58 10.75 9.05
N ASP A 120 -10.66 10.37 9.73
CA ASP A 120 -10.59 9.55 10.94
C ASP A 120 -10.63 8.06 10.57
N ALA A 121 -9.47 7.40 10.66
CA ALA A 121 -9.36 5.97 10.38
C ALA A 121 -10.11 5.08 11.38
N GLY A 122 -10.30 5.54 12.63
CA GLY A 122 -11.07 4.81 13.63
C GLY A 122 -12.56 4.81 13.28
N GLN A 123 -13.09 5.96 12.89
CA GLN A 123 -14.48 6.08 12.45
C GLN A 123 -14.79 5.22 11.22
N GLU A 124 -13.88 5.18 10.24
CA GLU A 124 -14.03 4.31 9.07
C GLU A 124 -14.05 2.82 9.45
N LEU A 125 -13.24 2.41 10.43
CA LEU A 125 -13.21 1.03 10.91
C LEU A 125 -14.51 0.65 11.63
N TYR A 126 -15.07 1.54 12.44
CA TYR A 126 -16.39 1.34 13.05
C TYR A 126 -17.49 1.22 11.98
N ALA A 127 -17.49 2.11 10.97
CA ALA A 127 -18.46 2.09 9.89
C ALA A 127 -18.40 0.77 9.08
N LEU A 128 -17.20 0.30 8.75
CA LEU A 128 -17.01 -1.00 8.08
C LEU A 128 -17.52 -2.15 8.93
N SER A 129 -17.22 -2.15 10.23
CA SER A 129 -17.62 -3.21 11.15
C SER A 129 -19.13 -3.29 11.31
N LEU A 130 -19.80 -2.13 11.50
CA LEU A 130 -21.26 -2.06 11.58
C LEU A 130 -21.93 -2.50 10.28
N THR A 131 -21.35 -2.14 9.13
CA THR A 131 -21.85 -2.57 7.82
C THR A 131 -21.72 -4.08 7.64
N ALA A 132 -20.60 -4.67 8.03
CA ALA A 132 -20.37 -6.11 7.95
C ALA A 132 -21.30 -6.89 8.90
N ILE A 133 -21.48 -6.42 10.14
CA ILE A 133 -22.40 -7.03 11.10
C ILE A 133 -23.84 -6.93 10.57
N GLY A 134 -24.27 -5.77 10.11
CA GLY A 134 -25.60 -5.58 9.52
C GLY A 134 -25.83 -6.46 8.28
N GLY A 135 -24.83 -6.59 7.41
CA GLY A 135 -24.87 -7.43 6.22
C GLY A 135 -24.92 -8.93 6.53
N SER A 136 -24.34 -9.37 7.66
CA SER A 136 -24.28 -10.79 8.05
C SER A 136 -25.64 -11.44 8.33
N PHE A 137 -26.67 -10.64 8.61
CA PHE A 137 -28.06 -11.10 8.77
C PHE A 137 -28.75 -11.41 7.44
N PHE A 138 -28.10 -11.08 6.33
CA PHE A 138 -28.57 -11.33 4.98
C PHE A 138 -27.58 -12.26 4.26
N PRO A 139 -28.03 -13.04 3.26
CA PRO A 139 -27.17 -13.92 2.47
C PRO A 139 -26.28 -13.09 1.52
N THR A 140 -25.32 -12.36 2.09
CA THR A 140 -24.40 -11.46 1.39
C THR A 140 -22.96 -11.91 1.56
N PHE A 141 -22.13 -11.63 0.55
CA PHE A 141 -20.69 -11.77 0.67
C PHE A 141 -20.10 -10.61 1.48
N PRO A 142 -18.92 -10.78 2.10
CA PRO A 142 -18.21 -9.68 2.77
C PRO A 142 -18.09 -8.45 1.87
N THR A 143 -18.62 -7.33 2.35
CA THR A 143 -18.67 -6.09 1.57
C THR A 143 -17.35 -5.33 1.66
N SER A 144 -16.92 -4.75 0.54
CA SER A 144 -15.75 -3.87 0.45
C SER A 144 -16.05 -2.63 -0.38
N ILE A 145 -15.10 -1.71 -0.43
CA ILE A 145 -15.19 -0.50 -1.24
C ILE A 145 -15.16 -0.84 -2.73
N GLY A 146 -16.09 -0.26 -3.50
CA GLY A 146 -16.09 -0.39 -4.95
C GLY A 146 -15.15 0.62 -5.60
N LEU A 147 -13.83 0.33 -5.65
CA LEU A 147 -12.81 1.27 -6.17
C LEU A 147 -13.23 1.98 -7.47
N GLY A 148 -13.65 1.21 -8.49
CA GLY A 148 -14.10 1.78 -9.76
C GLY A 148 -15.37 2.62 -9.65
N ARG A 149 -16.35 2.18 -8.84
CA ARG A 149 -17.61 2.91 -8.61
C ARG A 149 -17.35 4.24 -7.91
N THR A 150 -16.53 4.23 -6.86
CA THR A 150 -16.16 5.44 -6.13
C THR A 150 -15.38 6.41 -7.01
N MET A 151 -14.41 5.94 -7.80
CA MET A 151 -13.65 6.81 -8.69
C MET A 151 -14.53 7.45 -9.78
N VAL A 152 -15.44 6.68 -10.38
CA VAL A 152 -16.41 7.20 -11.35
C VAL A 152 -17.32 8.26 -10.71
N GLY A 153 -17.80 8.03 -9.48
CA GLY A 153 -18.61 9.02 -8.76
C GLY A 153 -17.83 10.31 -8.47
N VAL A 154 -16.58 10.17 -8.02
CA VAL A 154 -15.64 11.26 -7.75
C VAL A 154 -15.36 12.08 -9.02
N GLU A 155 -15.11 11.42 -10.16
CA GLU A 155 -14.90 12.07 -11.47
C GLU A 155 -16.16 12.75 -12.00
N SER A 156 -17.33 12.19 -11.69
CA SER A 156 -18.64 12.76 -12.03
C SER A 156 -19.03 13.94 -11.12
N GLY A 157 -18.22 14.26 -10.11
CA GLY A 157 -18.44 15.41 -9.22
C GLY A 157 -19.35 15.13 -8.03
N VAL A 158 -19.52 13.88 -7.63
CA VAL A 158 -20.24 13.52 -6.39
C VAL A 158 -19.49 14.07 -5.18
N LYS A 159 -20.20 14.82 -4.32
CA LYS A 159 -19.63 15.45 -3.11
C LYS A 159 -20.23 14.93 -1.80
N THR A 160 -21.37 14.25 -1.85
CA THR A 160 -22.12 13.82 -0.65
C THR A 160 -22.48 12.35 -0.73
N GLN A 161 -22.68 11.72 0.43
CA GLN A 161 -23.10 10.31 0.53
C GLN A 161 -24.54 10.07 0.05
N MET A 162 -25.29 11.13 -0.26
CA MET A 162 -26.65 11.02 -0.81
C MET A 162 -26.66 10.29 -2.15
N ALA A 163 -25.57 10.35 -2.93
CA ALA A 163 -25.44 9.56 -4.16
C ALA A 163 -25.51 8.04 -3.89
N THR A 164 -24.97 7.58 -2.76
CA THR A 164 -25.04 6.18 -2.34
C THR A 164 -26.48 5.78 -2.01
N PHE A 165 -27.26 6.66 -1.37
CA PHE A 165 -28.68 6.43 -1.09
C PHE A 165 -29.48 6.19 -2.38
N PHE A 166 -29.34 7.08 -3.37
CA PHE A 166 -29.99 6.90 -4.68
C PHE A 166 -29.52 5.64 -5.40
N SER A 167 -28.23 5.30 -5.28
CA SER A 167 -27.68 4.07 -5.86
C SER A 167 -28.30 2.82 -5.23
N CYS A 168 -28.46 2.80 -3.90
CA CYS A 168 -29.12 1.70 -3.19
C CYS A 168 -30.60 1.58 -3.60
N LEU A 169 -31.33 2.69 -3.71
CA LEU A 169 -32.72 2.69 -4.15
C LEU A 169 -32.87 2.16 -5.59
N PHE A 170 -31.94 2.52 -6.47
CA PHE A 170 -31.89 2.02 -7.83
C PHE A 170 -31.62 0.51 -7.87
N VAL A 171 -30.61 0.03 -7.15
CA VAL A 171 -30.30 -1.41 -7.06
C VAL A 171 -31.48 -2.20 -6.47
N LEU A 172 -32.13 -1.68 -5.44
CA LEU A 172 -33.33 -2.29 -4.86
C LEU A 172 -34.45 -2.40 -5.89
N SER A 173 -34.69 -1.33 -6.65
CA SER A 173 -35.70 -1.31 -7.71
C SER A 173 -35.39 -2.31 -8.82
N VAL A 174 -34.11 -2.43 -9.23
CA VAL A 174 -33.65 -3.43 -10.20
C VAL A 174 -33.87 -4.85 -9.68
N SER A 175 -33.54 -5.11 -8.41
CA SER A 175 -33.69 -6.42 -7.78
C SER A 175 -35.15 -6.86 -7.63
N LEU A 176 -36.08 -5.92 -7.37
CA LEU A 176 -37.50 -6.25 -7.17
C LEU A 176 -38.26 -6.40 -8.49
N TYR A 177 -38.01 -5.53 -9.47
CA TYR A 177 -38.83 -5.45 -10.68
C TYR A 177 -38.11 -5.90 -11.95
N PHE A 178 -36.82 -5.60 -12.08
CA PHE A 178 -36.08 -5.80 -13.33
C PHE A 178 -35.35 -7.14 -13.42
N GLY A 179 -35.30 -7.93 -12.34
CA GLY A 179 -34.63 -9.23 -12.31
C GLY A 179 -35.06 -10.16 -13.45
N ARG A 180 -36.35 -10.18 -13.80
CA ARG A 180 -36.88 -10.99 -14.90
C ARG A 180 -36.30 -10.63 -16.27
N PHE A 181 -35.97 -9.36 -16.51
CA PHE A 181 -35.37 -8.94 -17.79
C PHE A 181 -33.91 -9.38 -17.93
N LEU A 182 -33.25 -9.75 -16.84
CA LEU A 182 -31.85 -10.17 -16.84
C LEU A 182 -31.68 -11.69 -16.96
N GLU A 183 -32.76 -12.47 -17.00
CA GLU A 183 -32.69 -13.94 -17.06
C GLU A 183 -32.06 -14.44 -18.38
N THR A 184 -32.34 -13.74 -19.48
CA THR A 184 -31.78 -14.04 -20.82
C THR A 184 -30.39 -13.47 -21.04
N LEU A 185 -29.79 -12.82 -20.04
CA LEU A 185 -28.44 -12.27 -20.14
C LEU A 185 -27.42 -13.41 -20.36
N PRO A 186 -26.60 -13.36 -21.42
CA PRO A 186 -25.55 -14.34 -21.64
C PRO A 186 -24.41 -14.22 -20.62
N MET A 187 -24.02 -15.35 -20.01
CA MET A 187 -22.90 -15.43 -19.04
C MET A 187 -21.56 -14.98 -19.64
N CYS A 188 -21.37 -15.15 -20.96
CA CYS A 188 -20.14 -14.76 -21.64
C CYS A 188 -19.92 -13.23 -21.69
N VAL A 189 -20.99 -12.43 -21.57
CA VAL A 189 -20.92 -10.96 -21.46
C VAL A 189 -20.44 -10.54 -20.08
N LEU A 190 -20.93 -11.21 -19.02
CA LEU A 190 -20.45 -10.99 -17.66
C LEU A 190 -18.94 -11.29 -17.57
N SER A 191 -18.49 -12.40 -18.15
CA SER A 191 -17.06 -12.72 -18.23
C SER A 191 -16.26 -11.66 -19.00
N ALA A 192 -16.80 -11.15 -20.13
CA ALA A 192 -16.14 -10.11 -20.90
C ALA A 192 -15.99 -8.79 -20.10
N ILE A 193 -17.03 -8.41 -19.35
CA ILE A 193 -16.98 -7.23 -18.46
C ILE A 193 -15.88 -7.39 -17.40
N ILE A 194 -15.79 -8.57 -16.78
CA ILE A 194 -14.74 -8.85 -15.77
C ILE A 194 -13.35 -8.73 -16.39
N VAL A 195 -13.11 -9.32 -17.57
CA VAL A 195 -11.81 -9.25 -18.25
C VAL A 195 -11.42 -7.80 -18.57
N VAL A 196 -12.36 -7.00 -19.08
CA VAL A 196 -12.12 -5.58 -19.37
C VAL A 196 -11.86 -4.78 -18.09
N ALA A 197 -12.53 -5.11 -16.98
CA ALA A 197 -12.27 -4.47 -15.68
C ALA A 197 -10.87 -4.81 -15.13
N LEU A 198 -10.43 -6.07 -15.26
CA LEU A 198 -9.12 -6.53 -14.80
C LEU A 198 -7.96 -5.95 -15.62
N LYS A 199 -8.19 -5.58 -16.88
CA LYS A 199 -7.18 -4.96 -17.76
C LYS A 199 -6.47 -3.77 -17.10
N SER A 200 -7.22 -2.88 -16.44
CA SER A 200 -6.63 -1.71 -15.75
C SER A 200 -5.72 -2.11 -14.58
N MET A 201 -6.08 -3.19 -13.87
CA MET A 201 -5.25 -3.71 -12.79
C MET A 201 -3.99 -4.39 -13.31
N LEU A 202 -4.08 -5.15 -14.41
CA LEU A 202 -2.93 -5.79 -15.05
C LEU A 202 -1.95 -4.78 -15.65
N TRP A 203 -2.43 -3.63 -16.11
CA TRP A 203 -1.56 -2.59 -16.67
C TRP A 203 -0.55 -2.05 -15.65
N LYS A 204 -0.86 -2.13 -14.34
CA LYS A 204 0.05 -1.74 -13.25
C LYS A 204 1.31 -2.60 -13.19
N LEU A 205 1.34 -3.78 -13.83
CA LEU A 205 2.56 -4.56 -14.01
C LEU A 205 3.63 -3.77 -14.79
N GLY A 206 3.21 -2.84 -15.65
CA GLY A 206 4.11 -1.95 -16.40
C GLY A 206 4.87 -0.94 -15.52
N ASP A 207 4.43 -0.72 -14.28
CA ASP A 207 5.12 0.19 -13.33
C ASP A 207 6.30 -0.48 -12.62
N LEU A 208 6.43 -1.81 -12.73
CA LEU A 208 7.43 -2.62 -12.04
C LEU A 208 8.89 -2.23 -12.38
N PRO A 209 9.26 -1.95 -13.66
CA PRO A 209 10.60 -1.48 -14.00
C PRO A 209 10.94 -0.12 -13.36
N GLY A 210 9.94 0.75 -13.20
CA GLY A 210 10.09 2.02 -12.49
C GLY A 210 10.33 1.80 -11.00
N LEU A 211 9.56 0.89 -10.39
CA LEU A 211 9.71 0.52 -8.98
C LEU A 211 11.10 -0.08 -8.70
N TRP A 212 11.62 -0.93 -9.58
CA TRP A 212 12.96 -1.51 -9.44
C TRP A 212 14.07 -0.45 -9.45
N ARG A 213 13.94 0.61 -10.26
CA ARG A 213 14.89 1.72 -10.29
C ARG A 213 14.85 2.58 -9.03
N LEU A 214 13.66 2.70 -8.42
CA LEU A 214 13.46 3.51 -7.22
C LEU A 214 13.87 2.76 -5.94
N SER A 215 13.38 1.54 -5.77
CA SER A 215 13.58 0.73 -4.57
C SER A 215 13.54 -0.76 -4.91
N LYS A 216 14.72 -1.39 -4.89
CA LYS A 216 14.86 -2.84 -5.10
C LYS A 216 14.13 -3.65 -4.03
N ILE A 217 14.08 -3.13 -2.79
CA ILE A 217 13.43 -3.79 -1.65
C ILE A 217 11.91 -3.82 -1.87
N ASP A 218 11.30 -2.68 -2.21
CA ASP A 218 9.85 -2.62 -2.43
C ASP A 218 9.42 -3.44 -3.65
N CYS A 219 10.26 -3.47 -4.70
CA CYS A 219 10.04 -4.36 -5.84
C CYS A 219 10.10 -5.85 -5.45
N CYS A 220 11.00 -6.23 -4.53
CA CYS A 220 11.08 -7.60 -4.03
C CYS A 220 9.83 -7.97 -3.23
N ILE A 221 9.35 -7.09 -2.34
CA ILE A 221 8.08 -7.27 -1.60
C ILE A 221 6.93 -7.49 -2.58
N TRP A 222 6.84 -6.67 -3.62
CA TRP A 222 5.82 -6.79 -4.65
C TRP A 222 5.87 -8.14 -5.38
N MET A 223 7.07 -8.58 -5.78
CA MET A 223 7.26 -9.87 -6.46
C MET A 223 6.88 -11.05 -5.57
N VAL A 224 7.32 -11.05 -4.32
CA VAL A 224 6.96 -12.09 -3.34
C VAL A 224 5.45 -12.13 -3.14
N ALA A 225 4.80 -10.98 -2.97
CA ALA A 225 3.34 -10.93 -2.82
C ALA A 225 2.61 -11.48 -4.06
N PHE A 226 3.06 -11.13 -5.26
CA PHE A 226 2.46 -11.61 -6.51
C PHE A 226 2.62 -13.13 -6.67
N PHE A 227 3.84 -13.66 -6.56
CA PHE A 227 4.05 -15.09 -6.74
C PHE A 227 3.45 -15.94 -5.62
N ALA A 228 3.49 -15.47 -4.37
CA ALA A 228 2.89 -16.20 -3.25
C ALA A 228 1.36 -16.31 -3.42
N THR A 229 0.68 -15.24 -3.85
CA THR A 229 -0.77 -15.28 -4.07
C THR A 229 -1.19 -16.04 -5.32
N VAL A 230 -0.39 -16.03 -6.39
CA VAL A 230 -0.71 -16.73 -7.64
C VAL A 230 -0.41 -18.23 -7.57
N LEU A 231 0.67 -18.63 -6.88
CA LEU A 231 1.14 -20.03 -6.87
C LEU A 231 0.59 -20.86 -5.71
N VAL A 232 0.24 -20.23 -4.58
CA VAL A 232 -0.19 -20.94 -3.36
C VAL A 232 -1.70 -20.75 -3.17
N ASP A 233 -2.09 -19.64 -2.55
CA ASP A 233 -3.47 -19.22 -2.35
C ASP A 233 -3.47 -17.74 -1.94
N VAL A 234 -4.64 -17.09 -2.02
CA VAL A 234 -4.80 -15.69 -1.59
C VAL A 234 -4.57 -15.52 -0.08
N SER A 235 -5.12 -16.41 0.76
CA SER A 235 -5.00 -16.32 2.22
C SER A 235 -3.55 -16.54 2.67
N GLU A 236 -2.91 -17.61 2.21
CA GLU A 236 -1.51 -17.92 2.55
C GLU A 236 -0.53 -16.92 1.93
N GLY A 237 -0.77 -16.52 0.68
CA GLY A 237 0.05 -15.55 -0.03
C GLY A 237 0.07 -14.18 0.66
N LEU A 238 -1.05 -13.75 1.24
CA LEU A 238 -1.13 -12.53 2.04
C LEU A 238 -0.26 -12.62 3.30
N ILE A 239 -0.30 -13.74 4.02
CA ILE A 239 0.51 -13.95 5.23
C ILE A 239 2.00 -13.89 4.87
N ILE A 240 2.42 -14.60 3.82
CA ILE A 240 3.80 -14.60 3.33
C ILE A 240 4.24 -13.18 2.96
N ALA A 241 3.39 -12.44 2.22
CA ALA A 241 3.69 -11.07 1.80
C ALA A 241 3.87 -10.12 3.01
N ILE A 242 2.98 -10.19 4.00
CA ILE A 242 3.05 -9.36 5.21
C ILE A 242 4.29 -9.71 6.02
N SER A 243 4.55 -11.00 6.25
CA SER A 243 5.74 -11.45 6.98
C SER A 243 7.02 -10.99 6.29
N PHE A 244 7.09 -11.10 4.96
CA PHE A 244 8.24 -10.65 4.18
C PHE A 244 8.41 -9.12 4.22
N ALA A 245 7.32 -8.36 4.12
CA ALA A 245 7.33 -6.90 4.22
C ALA A 245 7.80 -6.43 5.62
N LEU A 246 7.33 -7.08 6.69
CA LEU A 246 7.77 -6.78 8.06
C LEU A 246 9.24 -7.12 8.25
N PHE A 247 9.66 -8.30 7.80
CA PHE A 247 11.05 -8.75 7.89
C PHE A 247 12.01 -7.79 7.17
N THR A 248 11.70 -7.43 5.93
CA THR A 248 12.51 -6.47 5.15
C THR A 248 12.52 -5.07 5.77
N THR A 249 11.42 -4.62 6.38
CA THR A 249 11.36 -3.36 7.12
C THR A 249 12.29 -3.37 8.34
N ILE A 250 12.25 -4.44 9.14
CA ILE A 250 13.14 -4.59 10.31
C ILE A 250 14.61 -4.59 9.88
N LEU A 251 14.96 -5.35 8.83
CA LEU A 251 16.33 -5.38 8.32
C LEU A 251 16.80 -4.00 7.83
N ARG A 252 15.91 -3.23 7.20
CA ARG A 252 16.21 -1.87 6.75
C ARG A 252 16.48 -0.93 7.93
N GLU A 253 15.77 -1.07 9.04
CA GLU A 253 15.97 -0.26 10.25
C GLU A 253 17.20 -0.68 11.07
N GLN A 254 17.67 -1.92 10.92
CA GLN A 254 18.88 -2.42 11.58
C GLN A 254 20.19 -1.89 10.97
N TYR A 255 20.19 -1.58 9.66
CA TYR A 255 21.37 -1.08 8.95
C TYR A 255 21.15 0.32 8.36
N PRO A 256 20.93 1.33 9.21
CA PRO A 256 20.73 2.69 8.74
C PRO A 256 22.04 3.30 8.24
N LYS A 257 21.91 4.27 7.35
CA LYS A 257 23.05 5.06 6.90
C LYS A 257 23.49 6.00 8.02
N TRP A 258 24.79 6.22 8.09
CA TRP A 258 25.40 7.17 8.99
C TRP A 258 26.33 8.07 8.18
N HIS A 259 26.47 9.31 8.62
CA HIS A 259 27.27 10.30 7.91
C HIS A 259 28.06 11.17 8.89
N LEU A 260 29.27 11.54 8.47
CA LEU A 260 30.08 12.56 9.13
C LEU A 260 29.78 13.91 8.49
N LEU A 261 29.37 14.85 9.33
CA LEU A 261 28.99 16.19 8.91
C LEU A 261 30.18 17.14 9.06
N ALA A 262 30.35 18.01 8.06
CA ALA A 262 31.32 19.10 8.09
C ALA A 262 30.64 20.41 7.67
N ASN A 263 31.21 21.53 8.10
CA ASN A 263 30.67 22.85 7.78
C ASN A 263 30.99 23.19 6.33
N VAL A 264 30.01 23.68 5.58
CA VAL A 264 30.25 24.19 4.22
C VAL A 264 30.78 25.61 4.35
N LYS A 265 31.93 25.87 3.72
CA LYS A 265 32.64 27.16 3.81
C LYS A 265 31.71 28.36 3.56
N ASP A 266 31.82 29.36 4.43
CA ASP A 266 31.03 30.60 4.41
C ASP A 266 29.52 30.42 4.64
N THR A 267 29.09 29.29 5.24
CA THR A 267 27.69 29.04 5.63
C THR A 267 27.58 28.39 7.02
N ASP A 268 26.41 28.53 7.67
CA ASP A 268 26.08 27.82 8.91
C ASP A 268 25.53 26.40 8.67
N GLU A 269 25.65 25.86 7.45
CA GLU A 269 25.13 24.54 7.10
C GLU A 269 26.17 23.43 7.28
N PHE A 270 25.73 22.33 7.91
CA PHE A 270 26.51 21.10 8.05
C PHE A 270 26.02 20.06 7.04
N ARG A 271 26.92 19.60 6.16
CA ARG A 271 26.62 18.67 5.07
C ARG A 271 27.58 17.48 5.05
N ASP A 272 27.19 16.43 4.33
CA ASP A 272 27.98 15.21 4.22
C ASP A 272 29.29 15.45 3.46
N THR A 273 30.37 14.99 4.07
CA THR A 273 31.75 15.10 3.59
C THR A 273 32.03 14.39 2.27
N GLN A 274 31.17 13.46 1.85
CA GLN A 274 31.38 12.67 0.63
C GLN A 274 30.92 13.38 -0.65
N HIS A 275 30.07 14.42 -0.56
CA HIS A 275 29.45 15.05 -1.74
C HIS A 275 29.97 16.47 -2.02
N TYR A 276 30.67 17.11 -1.08
CA TYR A 276 31.14 18.49 -1.21
C TYR A 276 32.67 18.55 -1.08
N GLN A 277 33.34 19.20 -2.03
CA GLN A 277 34.81 19.31 -2.05
C GLN A 277 35.35 20.42 -1.15
N GLU A 278 34.52 21.41 -0.78
CA GLU A 278 34.90 22.56 0.06
C GLU A 278 34.21 22.50 1.44
N VAL A 279 34.53 21.47 2.20
CA VAL A 279 34.07 21.29 3.59
C VAL A 279 35.18 21.61 4.57
N ILE A 280 34.86 22.41 5.59
CA ILE A 280 35.74 22.76 6.70
C ILE A 280 35.30 21.95 7.92
N PHE A 281 36.20 21.16 8.48
CA PHE A 281 35.93 20.53 9.77
C PHE A 281 36.23 21.53 10.90
N ILE A 282 35.46 21.46 11.98
CA ILE A 282 35.71 22.30 13.15
C ILE A 282 36.79 21.61 13.98
N LYS A 283 37.90 22.32 14.23
CA LYS A 283 39.03 21.80 15.02
C LYS A 283 38.54 21.25 16.37
N GLY A 284 38.85 19.97 16.62
CA GLY A 284 38.53 19.29 17.89
C GLY A 284 37.09 18.82 18.06
N ILE A 285 36.20 19.00 17.07
CA ILE A 285 34.78 18.59 17.15
C ILE A 285 34.45 17.58 16.04
N CYS A 286 33.84 16.45 16.42
CA CYS A 286 33.31 15.45 15.50
C CYS A 286 31.79 15.51 15.50
N ILE A 287 31.18 15.83 14.36
CA ILE A 287 29.71 15.90 14.21
C ILE A 287 29.25 14.67 13.43
N PHE A 288 28.42 13.87 14.09
CA PHE A 288 27.94 12.58 13.58
C PHE A 288 26.42 12.59 13.47
N ARG A 289 25.91 12.14 12.32
CA ARG A 289 24.47 11.99 12.06
C ARG A 289 24.12 10.53 11.80
N PHE A 290 23.13 10.04 12.53
CA PHE A 290 22.57 8.71 12.38
C PHE A 290 21.15 8.79 11.84
N ASP A 291 20.92 8.31 10.62
CA ASP A 291 19.62 8.45 9.93
C ASP A 291 18.64 7.33 10.31
N ALA A 292 18.44 7.10 11.61
CA ALA A 292 17.41 6.19 12.14
C ALA A 292 17.06 6.47 13.60
N PRO A 293 15.83 6.10 14.03
CA PRO A 293 15.48 6.07 15.45
C PRO A 293 16.34 5.04 16.18
N LEU A 294 16.74 5.34 17.41
CA LEU A 294 17.45 4.40 18.28
C LEU A 294 16.46 3.42 18.92
N LEU A 295 16.55 2.17 18.51
CA LEU A 295 15.69 1.07 18.93
C LEU A 295 16.56 -0.10 19.41
N PHE A 296 16.03 -0.99 20.26
CA PHE A 296 16.82 -2.06 20.87
C PHE A 296 17.61 -2.90 19.85
N HIS A 297 17.07 -3.07 18.64
CA HIS A 297 17.67 -3.89 17.59
C HIS A 297 18.82 -3.21 16.81
N ASN A 298 19.02 -1.89 16.94
CA ASN A 298 20.08 -1.17 16.20
C ASN A 298 21.14 -0.51 17.11
N ILE A 299 21.06 -0.69 18.43
CA ILE A 299 22.02 -0.12 19.39
C ILE A 299 23.45 -0.60 19.14
N GLU A 300 23.65 -1.89 18.84
CA GLU A 300 24.99 -2.42 18.56
C GLU A 300 25.56 -1.87 17.25
N CYS A 301 24.72 -1.70 16.23
CA CYS A 301 25.11 -1.08 14.97
C CYS A 301 25.49 0.38 15.22
N PHE A 302 24.69 1.12 15.99
CA PHE A 302 25.00 2.49 16.37
C PHE A 302 26.36 2.62 17.06
N LYS A 303 26.65 1.79 18.07
CA LYS A 303 27.96 1.80 18.75
C LYS A 303 29.11 1.59 17.77
N LYS A 304 29.00 0.58 16.90
CA LYS A 304 30.00 0.29 15.86
C LYS A 304 30.15 1.44 14.85
N CYS A 305 29.04 2.12 14.50
CA CYS A 305 29.07 3.28 13.61
C CYS A 305 29.74 4.48 14.26
N VAL A 306 29.49 4.72 15.55
CA VAL A 306 30.15 5.79 16.32
C VAL A 306 31.65 5.52 16.47
N GLU A 307 32.04 4.27 16.76
CA GLU A 307 33.45 3.88 16.81
C GLU A 307 34.15 4.09 15.45
N LYS A 308 33.54 3.64 14.36
CA LYS A 308 34.05 3.86 13.00
C LYS A 308 34.13 5.34 12.62
N ALA A 309 33.11 6.13 12.99
CA ALA A 309 33.10 7.57 12.75
C ALA A 309 34.23 8.26 13.53
N TYR A 310 34.47 7.84 14.77
CA TYR A 310 35.56 8.33 15.60
C TYR A 310 36.93 7.96 15.02
N GLU A 311 37.13 6.71 14.60
CA GLU A 311 38.38 6.28 13.95
C GLU A 311 38.65 7.06 12.65
N SER A 312 37.61 7.25 11.83
CA SER A 312 37.71 8.05 10.59
C SER A 312 38.03 9.52 10.86
N TRP A 313 37.46 10.10 11.91
CA TRP A 313 37.76 11.47 12.33
C TRP A 313 39.18 11.59 12.88
N LYS A 314 39.64 10.61 13.66
CA LYS A 314 41.01 10.53 14.21
C LYS A 314 42.08 10.49 13.12
N GLY A 315 41.79 9.85 12.00
CA GLY A 315 42.70 9.77 10.84
C GLY A 315 42.75 11.05 9.98
N SER A 316 41.91 12.05 10.24
CA SER A 316 41.86 13.28 9.44
C SER A 316 43.07 14.20 9.72
N PRO A 317 43.56 14.96 8.72
CA PRO A 317 44.73 15.84 8.86
C PRO A 317 44.58 16.87 9.98
N GLU A 318 43.36 17.29 10.27
CA GLU A 318 43.06 18.29 11.28
C GLU A 318 43.20 17.76 12.71
N PHE A 319 42.89 16.47 12.95
CA PHE A 319 43.16 15.84 14.25
C PHE A 319 44.66 15.89 14.57
N ASN A 320 45.51 15.61 13.57
CA ASN A 320 46.95 15.71 13.71
C ASN A 320 47.44 17.16 13.90
N SER A 321 46.74 18.16 13.36
CA SER A 321 47.03 19.58 13.63
C SER A 321 46.73 20.02 15.06
N VAL A 322 45.73 19.39 15.71
CA VAL A 322 45.39 19.63 17.12
C VAL A 322 46.33 18.88 18.07
N TYR A 323 46.88 17.74 17.68
CA TYR A 323 47.85 17.01 18.52
C TYR A 323 49.25 17.64 18.62
N GLN A 324 49.58 18.62 17.77
CA GLN A 324 50.77 19.45 17.96
C GLN A 324 50.57 20.58 18.99
N GLU A 325 49.34 20.91 19.37
CA GLU A 325 49.02 21.81 20.49
C GLU A 325 48.11 21.09 21.49
N LYS A 326 48.70 20.42 22.49
CA LYS A 326 48.00 19.76 23.63
C LYS A 326 46.64 20.42 23.96
N PRO A 327 45.50 19.70 23.83
CA PRO A 327 44.27 20.10 24.48
C PRO A 327 43.82 19.06 25.52
N LYS A 328 43.29 19.55 26.63
CA LYS A 328 42.87 18.79 27.82
C LYS A 328 41.39 18.41 27.84
N ASP A 329 40.59 18.72 26.83
CA ASP A 329 39.16 18.40 26.84
C ASP A 329 38.65 18.13 25.42
N HIS A 330 38.18 16.91 25.18
CA HIS A 330 37.47 16.54 23.96
C HIS A 330 35.97 16.57 24.28
N ARG A 331 35.21 17.45 23.61
CA ARG A 331 33.75 17.54 23.77
C ARG A 331 33.06 16.95 22.55
N PHE A 332 32.43 15.79 22.74
CA PHE A 332 31.49 15.25 21.76
C PHE A 332 30.17 16.01 21.88
N ILE A 333 29.76 16.73 20.84
CA ILE A 333 28.47 17.40 20.78
C ILE A 333 27.53 16.49 19.97
N PHE A 334 26.61 15.83 20.68
CA PHE A 334 25.51 15.09 20.08
C PHE A 334 24.28 16.01 20.00
N GLU A 335 23.90 16.45 18.81
CA GLU A 335 22.60 17.11 18.59
C GLU A 335 21.61 16.12 17.95
N GLY A 336 20.45 15.94 18.59
CA GLY A 336 19.36 15.07 18.10
C GLY A 336 18.67 14.17 19.14
N MET A 337 19.00 14.28 20.43
CA MET A 337 18.40 13.43 21.49
C MET A 337 17.11 14.02 22.08
N HIS A 338 15.97 13.93 21.37
CA HIS A 338 14.68 14.27 21.98
C HIS A 338 13.90 13.07 22.56
N ARG A 339 14.39 11.82 22.45
CA ARG A 339 13.67 10.62 22.94
C ARG A 339 14.60 9.48 23.35
N ILE A 340 15.27 9.62 24.48
CA ILE A 340 16.01 8.50 25.08
C ILE A 340 15.34 8.07 26.36
N ALA A 341 14.98 6.79 26.44
CA ALA A 341 14.53 6.16 27.67
C ALA A 341 15.71 6.08 28.67
N PRO A 342 15.49 6.37 29.97
CA PRO A 342 16.54 6.62 30.96
C PRO A 342 17.52 5.45 31.17
N VAL A 343 17.17 4.24 30.77
CA VAL A 343 18.00 3.03 30.94
C VAL A 343 19.26 3.02 30.07
N SER A 344 19.27 3.72 28.93
CA SER A 344 20.43 3.72 28.02
C SER A 344 21.49 4.79 28.35
N GLN A 345 21.15 5.81 29.14
CA GLN A 345 22.08 6.84 29.61
C GLN A 345 23.09 6.29 30.62
N GLN A 346 22.66 5.40 31.52
CA GLN A 346 23.53 4.77 32.51
C GLN A 346 24.57 3.83 31.88
N VAL A 347 24.19 3.08 30.84
CA VAL A 347 25.11 2.17 30.13
C VAL A 347 26.18 2.95 29.36
N PHE A 348 25.83 4.12 28.81
CA PHE A 348 26.78 4.97 28.09
C PHE A 348 27.76 5.69 29.03
N GLN A 349 27.32 6.17 30.20
CA GLN A 349 28.22 6.78 31.19
C GLN A 349 29.22 5.78 31.79
N ASN A 350 28.83 4.52 31.96
CA ASN A 350 29.72 3.49 32.51
C ASN A 350 30.74 2.97 31.49
N SER A 351 30.48 3.07 30.19
CA SER A 351 31.40 2.56 29.15
C SER A 351 32.54 3.53 28.81
N PHE A 352 32.38 4.83 29.11
CA PHE A 352 33.38 5.87 28.80
C PHE A 352 34.15 6.38 30.04
N SER A 353 33.87 5.86 31.24
CA SER A 353 34.54 6.27 32.50
C SER A 353 35.74 5.39 32.89
N GLU A 354 36.00 4.29 32.18
CA GLU A 354 37.18 3.45 32.43
C GLU A 354 38.42 4.03 31.74
N HIS A 355 39.10 4.95 32.42
CA HIS A 355 40.49 5.31 32.10
C HIS A 355 41.43 4.11 32.38
N PRO A 356 42.41 3.82 31.50
CA PRO A 356 43.45 2.84 31.83
C PRO A 356 44.35 3.41 32.94
N LYS A 357 44.38 2.73 34.09
CA LYS A 357 45.37 3.00 35.15
C LYS A 357 46.75 2.59 34.67
N PHE A 358 47.65 3.57 34.46
CA PHE A 358 49.07 3.30 34.33
C PHE A 358 49.69 2.97 35.71
N PRO A 359 50.64 2.03 35.81
CA PRO A 359 51.25 1.62 37.07
C PRO A 359 52.20 2.71 37.61
N ALA A 360 52.12 2.97 38.91
CA ALA A 360 53.01 3.88 39.62
C ALA A 360 54.43 3.29 39.67
N SER A 361 55.41 4.02 39.15
CA SER A 361 56.82 3.73 39.36
C SER A 361 57.24 4.16 40.76
N SER A 362 57.49 3.20 41.63
CA SER A 362 58.21 3.38 42.89
C SER A 362 59.72 3.47 42.60
N SER A 363 60.33 4.63 42.82
CA SER A 363 61.79 4.72 43.03
C SER A 363 62.04 5.43 44.35
N GLY A 364 62.21 4.63 45.39
CA GLY A 364 62.80 5.08 46.65
C GLY A 364 64.28 5.37 46.45
N SER A 365 64.75 6.42 47.12
CA SER A 365 66.15 6.55 47.51
C SER A 365 66.54 5.42 48.46
N PRO A 366 67.81 5.01 48.44
CA PRO A 366 68.57 5.21 49.67
C PRO A 366 70.00 5.73 49.42
N SER A 367 70.53 6.28 50.51
CA SER A 367 71.93 6.49 50.86
C SER A 367 72.95 5.55 50.23
#